data_AF-A0A848DN67-F1
#
_entry.id   AF-A0A848DN67-F1
#
_cell.length_a   1.000
_cell.length_b   1.000
_cell.length_c   1.000
_cell.angle_alpha   90.00
_cell.angle_beta   90.00
_cell.angle_gamma   90.00
#
_symmetry.space_group_name_H-M   'P 1'
#
loop_
_entity.id
_entity.type
_entity.pdbx_description
1 polymer ?
#
loop_
_entity_poly.entity_id
_entity_poly.type
_entity_poly.pdbx_seq_one_letter_code
_entity_poly.pdbx_strand_id
1 'polypeptide(L)'
;MLTRCRRDPRSGTGTLIGLGVGPGEPDALAPGAVDRLAHADVVFVPAPAESTVLFYAEAWRVERIGDHRAAAQRVVEWFAAHPGGTAVFATAGDPTACPSFGVTAVAVRSSAGALRVEHLPGVTIVPPRRSPLPWAAP
;
A
#
# COMPACT_ATOMS: atom_id res chain seq x y z
N MET A 1 -20.71 -38.75 -10.83
CA MET A 1 -19.60 -38.01 -11.48
C MET A 1 -19.61 -36.60 -10.93
N LEU A 2 -18.85 -36.33 -9.86
CA LEU A 2 -18.76 -34.99 -9.27
C LEU A 2 -17.68 -34.24 -10.03
N THR A 3 -18.09 -33.26 -10.83
CA THR A 3 -17.20 -32.34 -11.54
C THR A 3 -16.40 -31.56 -10.50
N ARG A 4 -15.11 -31.90 -10.33
CA ARG A 4 -14.19 -31.08 -9.55
C ARG A 4 -14.17 -29.69 -10.18
N CYS A 5 -14.64 -28.68 -9.46
CA CYS A 5 -14.35 -27.29 -9.76
C CYS A 5 -12.83 -27.17 -9.90
N ARG A 6 -12.36 -26.97 -11.14
CA ARG A 6 -10.96 -26.66 -11.42
C ARG A 6 -10.71 -25.28 -10.86
N ARG A 7 -10.18 -25.20 -9.64
CA ARG A 7 -9.76 -23.93 -9.02
C ARG A 7 -8.69 -23.32 -9.94
N ASP A 8 -8.97 -22.16 -10.50
CA ASP A 8 -8.01 -21.40 -11.30
C ASP A 8 -6.82 -21.02 -10.39
N PRO A 9 -5.55 -21.33 -10.76
CA PRO A 9 -4.37 -21.02 -9.96
C PRO A 9 -4.15 -19.52 -9.69
N ARG A 10 -4.92 -18.62 -10.34
CA ARG A 10 -4.88 -17.16 -10.09
C ARG A 10 -6.13 -16.60 -9.38
N SER A 11 -7.02 -17.46 -8.88
CA SER A 11 -8.11 -17.05 -7.98
C SER A 11 -7.63 -16.81 -6.55
N GLY A 12 -6.71 -15.88 -6.36
CA GLY A 12 -6.34 -15.38 -5.05
C GLY A 12 -7.25 -14.22 -4.64
N THR A 13 -7.70 -14.20 -3.40
CA THR A 13 -8.27 -12.98 -2.80
C THR A 13 -7.16 -11.93 -2.73
N GLY A 14 -7.28 -10.84 -3.49
CA GLY A 14 -6.30 -9.75 -3.45
C GLY A 14 -6.28 -9.07 -2.09
N THR A 15 -5.15 -8.47 -1.72
CA THR A 15 -4.98 -7.79 -0.43
C THR A 15 -4.60 -6.33 -0.65
N LEU A 16 -5.39 -5.41 -0.09
CA LEU A 16 -5.07 -3.99 -0.01
C LEU A 16 -4.73 -3.63 1.44
N ILE A 17 -3.49 -3.21 1.68
CA ILE A 17 -3.00 -2.83 3.00
C ILE A 17 -2.92 -1.31 3.09
N GLY A 18 -3.64 -0.70 4.04
CA GLY A 18 -3.43 0.70 4.42
C GLY A 18 -2.24 0.81 5.37
N LEU A 19 -1.23 1.60 5.00
CA LEU A 19 0.00 1.78 5.79
C LEU A 19 0.36 3.25 5.95
N GLY A 20 0.51 3.73 7.19
CA GLY A 20 1.03 5.07 7.46
C GLY A 20 2.56 5.14 7.33
N VAL A 21 3.05 6.13 6.58
CA VAL A 21 4.44 6.31 6.15
C VAL A 21 4.95 7.77 6.29
N GLY A 22 4.11 8.71 6.76
CA GLY A 22 4.49 10.14 6.88
C GLY A 22 4.87 10.56 8.30
N PRO A 23 5.04 11.87 8.58
CA PRO A 23 5.94 12.38 9.64
C PRO A 23 5.34 12.39 11.06
N GLY A 24 4.47 11.43 11.39
CA GLY A 24 3.93 11.28 12.75
C GLY A 24 5.03 11.11 13.80
N GLU A 25 4.64 11.09 15.09
CA GLU A 25 5.57 10.82 16.21
C GLU A 25 6.52 9.66 15.84
N PRO A 26 7.85 9.91 15.78
CA PRO A 26 8.81 9.05 15.08
C PRO A 26 9.03 7.67 15.73
N ASP A 27 8.50 7.45 16.93
CA ASP A 27 8.91 6.33 17.78
C ASP A 27 8.02 5.09 17.67
N ALA A 28 7.06 5.07 16.74
CA ALA A 28 6.17 3.93 16.54
C ALA A 28 6.36 3.23 15.17
N LEU A 29 7.51 2.60 14.96
CA LEU A 29 7.68 1.65 13.85
C LEU A 29 6.75 0.46 14.08
N ALA A 30 5.73 0.25 13.25
CA ALA A 30 4.91 -0.94 13.47
C ALA A 30 5.66 -2.21 13.11
N PRO A 31 5.50 -3.26 13.93
CA PRO A 31 5.97 -4.59 13.61
C PRO A 31 5.51 -5.04 12.22
N GLY A 32 6.47 -5.38 11.37
CA GLY A 32 6.23 -5.90 10.02
C GLY A 32 5.74 -4.89 8.98
N ALA A 33 5.82 -3.57 9.24
CA ALA A 33 5.52 -2.56 8.22
C ALA A 33 6.56 -2.58 7.08
N VAL A 34 7.84 -2.69 7.43
CA VAL A 34 8.93 -2.83 6.46
C VAL A 34 8.76 -4.10 5.63
N ASP A 35 8.44 -5.22 6.28
CA ASP A 35 8.20 -6.50 5.57
C ASP A 35 7.07 -6.39 4.56
N ARG A 36 5.98 -5.68 4.90
CA ARG A 36 4.85 -5.48 3.99
C ARG A 36 5.20 -4.62 2.79
N LEU A 37 6.02 -3.58 2.96
CA LEU A 37 6.53 -2.80 1.83
C LEU A 37 7.47 -3.61 0.94
N ALA A 38 8.34 -4.42 1.54
CA ALA A 38 9.29 -5.26 0.80
C ALA A 38 8.58 -6.36 -0.02
N HIS A 39 7.46 -6.88 0.46
CA HIS A 39 6.69 -7.96 -0.16
C HIS A 39 5.48 -7.48 -0.99
N ALA A 40 5.19 -6.18 -1.02
CA ALA A 40 4.12 -5.65 -1.86
C ALA A 40 4.49 -5.81 -3.34
N ASP A 41 3.50 -6.19 -4.15
CA ASP A 41 3.64 -6.20 -5.61
C ASP A 41 3.64 -4.76 -6.17
N VAL A 42 2.92 -3.85 -5.49
CA VAL A 42 2.88 -2.42 -5.78
C VAL A 42 2.67 -1.60 -4.50
N VAL A 43 3.25 -0.40 -4.47
CA VAL A 43 3.01 0.59 -3.42
C VAL A 43 2.47 1.88 -4.04
N PHE A 44 1.21 2.18 -3.77
CA PHE A 44 0.58 3.45 -4.13
C PHE A 44 0.91 4.50 -3.07
N VAL A 45 1.54 5.60 -3.47
CA VAL A 45 2.03 6.61 -2.52
C VAL A 45 1.73 8.04 -2.96
N PRO A 46 1.23 8.92 -2.07
CA PRO A 46 1.13 10.34 -2.37
C PRO A 46 2.51 10.99 -2.35
N ALA A 47 2.71 12.06 -3.14
CA ALA A 47 4.00 12.73 -3.28
C ALA A 47 4.74 13.04 -1.96
N PRO A 48 4.08 13.51 -0.88
CA PRO A 48 4.77 13.82 0.38
C PRO A 48 5.43 12.62 1.09
N ALA A 49 5.01 11.39 0.78
CA ALA A 49 5.48 10.20 1.49
C ALA A 49 6.34 9.25 0.63
N GLU A 50 6.56 9.61 -0.63
CA GLU A 50 7.27 8.77 -1.59
C GLU A 50 8.73 8.55 -1.22
N SER A 51 9.42 9.59 -0.73
CA SER A 51 10.81 9.45 -0.29
C SER A 51 10.95 8.44 0.86
N THR A 52 9.97 8.40 1.76
CA THR A 52 9.93 7.37 2.82
C THR A 52 9.74 5.98 2.25
N VAL A 53 8.78 5.81 1.34
CA VAL A 53 8.50 4.51 0.73
C VAL A 53 9.70 4.00 -0.08
N LEU A 54 10.35 4.87 -0.86
CA LEU A 54 11.55 4.54 -1.64
C LEU A 54 12.74 4.12 -0.78
N PHE A 55 12.72 4.40 0.52
CA PHE A 55 13.73 3.88 1.43
C PHE A 55 13.58 2.36 1.67
N TYR A 56 12.35 1.84 1.61
CA TYR A 56 12.03 0.47 2.00
C TYR A 56 11.56 -0.42 0.84
N ALA A 57 11.19 0.18 -0.29
CA ALA A 57 10.65 -0.52 -1.45
C ALA A 57 11.40 -0.14 -2.72
N GLU A 58 11.54 -1.11 -3.62
CA GLU A 58 12.17 -0.90 -4.92
C GLU A 58 11.38 0.08 -5.77
N ALA A 59 12.07 1.05 -6.39
CA ALA A 59 11.43 2.16 -7.10
C ALA A 59 10.46 1.72 -8.20
N TRP A 60 10.71 0.59 -8.87
CA TRP A 60 9.84 0.07 -9.93
C TRP A 60 8.48 -0.46 -9.42
N ARG A 61 8.34 -0.69 -8.11
CA ARG A 61 7.07 -1.07 -7.45
C ARG A 61 6.31 0.14 -6.92
N VAL A 62 6.93 1.33 -6.90
CA VAL A 62 6.35 2.52 -6.30
C VAL A 62 5.62 3.32 -7.37
N GLU A 63 4.33 3.56 -7.12
CA GLU A 63 3.48 4.32 -8.01
C GLU A 63 2.91 5.55 -7.30
N ARG A 64 3.26 6.73 -7.83
CA ARG A 64 2.77 7.99 -7.29
C ARG A 64 1.30 8.16 -7.65
N ILE A 65 0.45 8.38 -6.65
CA ILE A 65 -0.98 8.64 -6.80
C ILE A 65 -1.32 10.12 -6.59
N GLY A 66 -2.29 10.60 -7.38
CA GLY A 66 -2.80 11.97 -7.34
C GLY A 66 -3.93 12.16 -6.34
N ASP A 67 -4.96 12.91 -6.72
CA ASP A 67 -6.15 13.11 -5.89
C ASP A 67 -6.88 11.80 -5.56
N HIS A 68 -7.85 11.87 -4.64
CA HIS A 68 -8.54 10.70 -4.11
C HIS A 68 -9.29 9.89 -5.17
N ARG A 69 -9.86 10.54 -6.19
CA ARG A 69 -10.61 9.86 -7.25
C ARG A 69 -9.65 9.15 -8.19
N ALA A 70 -8.60 9.83 -8.63
CA ALA A 70 -7.56 9.26 -9.48
C ALA A 70 -6.86 8.08 -8.79
N ALA A 71 -6.56 8.22 -7.49
CA ALA A 71 -5.99 7.13 -6.69
C ALA A 71 -6.92 5.91 -6.65
N ALA A 72 -8.21 6.11 -6.34
CA ALA A 72 -9.18 5.02 -6.27
C ALA A 72 -9.29 4.26 -7.61
N GLN A 73 -9.44 4.99 -8.72
CA GLN A 73 -9.52 4.39 -10.04
C GLN A 73 -8.25 3.59 -10.37
N ARG A 74 -7.08 4.15 -10.09
CA ARG A 74 -5.81 3.50 -10.41
C ARG A 74 -5.60 2.19 -9.64
N VAL A 75 -6.00 2.16 -8.37
CA VAL A 75 -5.92 0.96 -7.52
C VAL A 75 -6.89 -0.12 -8.03
N VAL A 76 -8.11 0.27 -8.42
CA VAL A 76 -9.09 -0.65 -9.05
C VAL A 76 -8.52 -1.27 -10.32
N GLU A 77 -7.99 -0.45 -11.23
CA GLU A 77 -7.37 -0.90 -12.49
C GLU A 77 -6.21 -1.88 -12.22
N TRP A 78 -5.40 -1.60 -11.19
CA TRP A 78 -4.31 -2.50 -10.81
C TRP A 78 -4.80 -3.87 -10.36
N PHE A 79 -5.79 -3.94 -9.46
CA PHE A 79 -6.33 -5.22 -8.98
C PHE A 79 -7.05 -6.00 -10.09
N ALA A 80 -7.67 -5.31 -11.06
CA ALA A 80 -8.24 -5.96 -12.23
C ALA A 80 -7.17 -6.64 -13.11
N ALA A 81 -6.00 -6.01 -13.25
CA ALA A 81 -4.86 -6.58 -13.98
C ALA A 81 -4.07 -7.62 -13.18
N HIS A 82 -4.09 -7.55 -11.84
CA HIS A 82 -3.30 -8.38 -10.93
C HIS A 82 -4.19 -9.15 -9.94
N PRO A 83 -4.97 -10.13 -10.42
CA PRO A 83 -5.83 -10.93 -9.55
C PRO A 83 -4.99 -11.67 -8.50
N GLY A 84 -5.36 -11.51 -7.23
CA GLY A 84 -4.64 -12.09 -6.09
C GLY A 84 -3.38 -11.33 -5.65
N GLY A 85 -3.07 -10.19 -6.28
CA GLY A 85 -1.92 -9.37 -5.91
C GLY A 85 -2.07 -8.71 -4.54
N THR A 86 -0.93 -8.27 -3.98
CA THR A 86 -0.84 -7.52 -2.73
C THR A 86 -0.40 -6.10 -3.02
N ALA A 87 -1.28 -5.14 -2.73
CA ALA A 87 -0.99 -3.72 -2.85
C ALA A 87 -0.90 -3.06 -1.46
N VAL A 88 0.06 -2.16 -1.31
CA VAL A 88 0.11 -1.22 -0.19
C VAL A 88 -0.39 0.14 -0.65
N PHE A 89 -1.30 0.74 0.11
CA PHE A 89 -1.66 2.14 -0.01
C PHE A 89 -1.02 2.91 1.13
N ALA A 90 0.00 3.68 0.79
CA ALA A 90 0.78 4.46 1.72
C ALA A 90 0.06 5.79 2.03
N THR A 91 -0.04 6.14 3.31
CA THR A 91 -0.68 7.37 3.80
C THR A 91 0.31 8.22 4.61
N ALA A 92 0.23 9.55 4.53
CA ALA A 92 1.13 10.42 5.30
C ALA A 92 0.88 10.38 6.83
N GLY A 93 -0.22 9.80 7.28
CA GLY A 93 -0.54 9.58 8.68
C GLY A 93 -1.30 8.28 8.83
N ASP A 94 -2.11 8.15 9.89
CA ASP A 94 -2.91 6.96 10.11
C ASP A 94 -3.86 6.67 8.91
N PRO A 95 -3.89 5.43 8.38
CA PRO A 95 -4.75 5.08 7.24
C PRO A 95 -6.24 5.22 7.53
N THR A 96 -6.70 4.94 8.75
CA THR A 96 -8.11 5.03 9.15
C THR A 96 -8.58 6.48 9.28
N ALA A 97 -7.65 7.41 9.57
CA ALA A 97 -7.90 8.85 9.58
C ALA A 97 -7.74 9.50 8.19
N CYS A 98 -7.30 8.74 7.17
CA CYS A 98 -7.02 9.26 5.83
C CYS A 98 -8.25 9.13 4.90
N PRO A 99 -8.94 10.24 4.55
CA PRO A 99 -10.17 10.17 3.74
C PRO A 99 -9.96 9.52 2.36
N SER A 100 -8.77 9.71 1.78
CA SER A 100 -8.39 9.13 0.49
C SER A 100 -8.33 7.60 0.53
N PHE A 101 -7.85 7.05 1.63
CA PHE A 101 -7.75 5.61 1.82
C PHE A 101 -9.14 4.99 2.01
N GLY A 102 -10.00 5.63 2.82
CA GLY A 102 -11.39 5.18 3.00
C GLY A 102 -12.17 5.10 1.68
N VAL A 103 -12.13 6.18 0.88
CA VAL A 103 -12.79 6.22 -0.44
C VAL A 103 -12.22 5.15 -1.38
N THR A 104 -10.90 5.01 -1.42
CA THR A 104 -10.23 3.99 -2.24
C THR A 104 -10.63 2.59 -1.83
N ALA A 105 -10.58 2.26 -0.54
CA ALA A 105 -10.92 0.93 -0.05
C ALA A 105 -12.38 0.57 -0.31
N VAL A 106 -13.31 1.55 -0.26
CA VAL A 106 -14.71 1.33 -0.69
C VAL A 106 -14.78 1.05 -2.19
N ALA A 107 -14.16 1.89 -3.02
CA ALA A 107 -14.17 1.72 -4.47
C ALA A 107 -13.60 0.36 -4.91
N VAL A 108 -12.46 -0.04 -4.34
CA VAL A 108 -11.82 -1.32 -4.68
C VAL A 108 -12.68 -2.50 -4.23
N ARG A 109 -13.32 -2.44 -3.05
CA ARG A 109 -14.26 -3.49 -2.60
C ARG A 109 -15.51 -3.60 -3.48
N SER A 110 -15.96 -2.50 -4.08
CA SER A 110 -17.12 -2.50 -4.98
C SER A 110 -16.78 -3.00 -6.39
N SER A 111 -15.52 -2.91 -6.82
CA SER A 111 -15.09 -3.20 -8.20
C SER A 111 -14.29 -4.50 -8.34
N ALA A 112 -13.49 -4.87 -7.34
CA ALA A 112 -12.74 -6.12 -7.29
C ALA A 112 -13.48 -7.08 -6.35
N GLY A 113 -13.69 -8.34 -6.77
CA GLY A 113 -14.49 -9.34 -6.04
C GLY A 113 -14.02 -9.63 -4.60
N ALA A 114 -13.47 -10.81 -4.33
CA ALA A 114 -12.93 -11.09 -2.99
C ALA A 114 -11.65 -10.26 -2.77
N LEU A 115 -11.75 -9.18 -1.98
CA LEU A 115 -10.65 -8.33 -1.55
C LEU A 115 -10.54 -8.33 -0.02
N ARG A 116 -9.36 -8.63 0.51
CA ARG A 116 -9.03 -8.38 1.91
C ARG A 116 -8.51 -6.96 2.04
N VAL A 117 -9.11 -6.18 2.93
CA VAL A 117 -8.59 -4.87 3.29
C VAL A 117 -8.04 -4.98 4.70
N GLU A 118 -6.74 -4.78 4.82
CA GLU A 118 -6.04 -4.75 6.11
C GLU A 118 -5.70 -3.31 6.45
N HIS A 119 -5.88 -2.96 7.72
CA HIS A 119 -5.52 -1.66 8.26
C HIS A 119 -4.43 -1.89 9.31
N LEU A 120 -3.33 -1.16 9.19
CA LEU A 120 -2.33 -1.06 10.24
C LEU A 120 -2.60 0.23 11.04
N PRO A 121 -3.21 0.14 12.24
CA PRO A 121 -3.61 1.31 13.03
C PRO A 121 -2.40 2.00 13.68
N GLY A 122 -2.39 3.33 13.67
CA GLY A 122 -1.46 4.21 14.39
C GLY A 122 -0.01 4.19 13.90
N VAL A 123 0.25 3.53 12.78
CA VAL A 123 1.60 3.18 12.36
C VAL A 123 2.21 4.30 11.53
N THR A 124 3.34 4.83 11.98
CA THR A 124 4.20 5.69 11.17
C THR A 124 5.53 4.97 11.01
N ILE A 125 5.90 4.64 9.78
CA ILE A 125 7.30 4.34 9.48
C ILE A 125 7.98 5.59 8.95
N VAL A 126 9.16 5.89 9.47
CA VAL A 126 10.02 6.98 8.99
C VAL A 126 11.38 6.39 8.63
N PRO A 127 12.07 6.92 7.60
CA PRO A 127 13.42 6.48 7.29
C PRO A 127 14.31 6.60 8.53
N PRO A 128 15.24 5.64 8.77
CA PRO A 128 16.20 5.75 9.86
C PRO A 128 17.00 7.06 9.71
N ARG A 129 17.31 7.72 10.84
CA ARG A 129 17.95 9.05 10.88
C ARG A 129 19.35 9.14 10.21
N ARG A 130 19.90 8.03 9.72
CA ARG A 130 21.10 8.03 8.87
C ARG A 130 20.67 7.79 7.43
N SER A 131 20.73 8.85 6.63
CA SER A 131 20.73 8.73 5.17
C SER A 131 21.87 7.78 4.75
N PRO A 132 21.60 6.69 4.00
CA PRO A 132 22.63 5.88 3.37
C PRO A 132 23.31 6.66 2.22
N LEU A 133 22.75 7.79 1.80
CA LEU A 133 23.35 8.71 0.86
C LEU A 133 24.27 9.67 1.62
N PRO A 134 25.59 9.66 1.37
CA PRO A 134 26.60 10.36 2.16
C PRO A 134 26.58 11.89 2.00
N TRP A 135 25.71 12.46 1.17
CA TRP A 135 25.76 13.88 0.77
C TRP A 135 24.70 14.76 1.45
N ALA A 136 23.83 14.20 2.29
CA ALA A 136 22.79 14.95 3.00
C ALA A 136 23.21 15.24 4.46
N ALA A 137 24.16 16.15 4.64
CA ALA A 137 24.36 16.90 5.88
C ALA A 137 24.85 18.31 5.50
N PRO A 138 24.21 19.40 6.00
CA PRO A 138 24.74 20.75 5.84
C PRO A 138 26.05 20.95 6.62
#